data_AF-A0A080WLX2-F1
#
_entry.id   AF-A0A080WLX2-F1
#
_cell.length_a   1.000
_cell.length_b   1.000
_cell.length_c   1.000
_cell.angle_alpha   90.00
_cell.angle_beta   90.00
_cell.angle_gamma   90.00
#
_symmetry.space_group_name_H-M   'P 1'
#
loop_
_entity.id
_entity.type
_entity.pdbx_description
1 polymer ?
#
loop_
_entity_poly.entity_id
_entity_poly.type
_entity_poly.pdbx_seq_one_letter_code
_entity_poly.pdbx_strand_id
1 'polypeptide(L)'
;MVRFHQAIAGLLLCVASIASAVEPCGQVAEYQQEQKKEAPDVSEFKIPAHLAHACLLSVPFNLNSTLRLLDGLSYFWDSQSTKGWLPNPPKGYDLPPTDLDAGLDKIRQKALSGGYTGEYMFQLDLHALVASVHDDHFYLNTDLISIFSFIRYDVGSLVSLSLKGTDFPRLYVLGRSH
;
A
#
# COMPACT_ATOMS: atom_id res chain seq x y z
N MET A 1 -54.91 -25.82 36.76
CA MET A 1 -55.43 -26.67 35.67
C MET A 1 -55.59 -25.82 34.42
N VAL A 2 -54.56 -25.70 33.57
CA VAL A 2 -54.69 -25.31 32.15
C VAL A 2 -53.56 -26.01 31.40
N ARG A 3 -53.94 -26.74 30.34
CA ARG A 3 -53.10 -27.62 29.52
C ARG A 3 -52.24 -26.81 28.54
N PHE A 4 -50.98 -27.20 28.40
CA PHE A 4 -50.10 -26.81 27.30
C PHE A 4 -50.53 -27.52 26.01
N HIS A 5 -50.71 -26.77 24.92
CA HIS A 5 -50.67 -27.31 23.57
C HIS A 5 -49.33 -26.94 22.95
N GLN A 6 -48.56 -27.96 22.57
CA GLN A 6 -47.33 -27.81 21.82
C GLN A 6 -47.65 -27.33 20.41
N ALA A 7 -47.04 -26.21 20.00
CA ALA A 7 -46.85 -25.88 18.60
C ALA A 7 -45.34 -25.95 18.33
N ILE A 8 -44.90 -27.03 17.69
CA ILE A 8 -43.54 -27.15 17.16
C ILE A 8 -43.51 -26.25 15.92
N ALA A 9 -43.16 -24.98 16.12
CA ALA A 9 -42.72 -24.11 15.05
C ALA A 9 -41.26 -24.48 14.76
N GLY A 10 -41.03 -25.22 13.68
CA GLY A 10 -39.70 -25.53 13.18
C GLY A 10 -38.96 -24.24 12.87
N LEU A 11 -38.05 -23.85 13.76
CA LEU A 11 -37.09 -22.79 13.53
C LEU A 11 -36.06 -23.35 12.54
N LEU A 12 -36.25 -23.10 11.24
CA LEU A 12 -35.15 -23.16 10.29
C LEU A 12 -34.15 -22.09 10.73
N LEU A 13 -33.14 -22.48 11.53
CA LEU A 13 -31.90 -21.74 11.55
C LEU A 13 -31.29 -21.89 10.14
N CYS A 14 -31.48 -20.88 9.31
CA CYS A 14 -30.48 -20.57 8.31
C CYS A 14 -29.20 -20.29 9.08
N VAL A 15 -28.37 -21.31 9.27
CA VAL A 15 -26.95 -21.10 9.50
C VAL A 15 -26.47 -20.46 8.21
N ALA A 16 -26.53 -19.14 8.15
CA ALA A 16 -25.70 -18.40 7.22
C ALA A 16 -24.30 -18.85 7.57
N SER A 17 -23.76 -19.76 6.76
CA SER A 17 -22.35 -20.07 6.80
C SER A 17 -21.68 -18.73 6.52
N ILE A 18 -21.24 -18.06 7.58
CA ILE A 18 -20.17 -17.10 7.46
C ILE A 18 -19.00 -18.00 7.08
N ALA A 19 -18.89 -18.31 5.79
CA ALA A 19 -17.60 -18.67 5.23
C ALA A 19 -16.74 -17.49 5.64
N SER A 20 -15.96 -17.66 6.71
CA SER A 20 -14.89 -16.75 7.05
C SER A 20 -14.05 -16.73 5.79
N ALA A 21 -14.24 -15.70 4.95
CA ALA A 21 -13.34 -15.44 3.85
C ALA A 21 -11.95 -15.46 4.50
N VAL A 22 -11.13 -16.44 4.12
CA VAL A 22 -9.85 -16.66 4.78
C VAL A 22 -9.08 -15.34 4.68
N GLU A 23 -8.67 -14.80 5.83
CA GLU A 23 -8.06 -13.48 5.90
C GLU A 23 -6.83 -13.45 4.96
N PRO A 24 -6.77 -12.50 3.99
CA PRO A 24 -5.77 -12.58 2.91
C PRO A 24 -4.32 -12.56 3.40
N CYS A 25 -3.98 -11.84 4.46
CA CYS A 25 -2.62 -11.88 5.02
C CYS A 25 -2.31 -13.23 5.67
N GLY A 26 -3.30 -13.91 6.25
CA GLY A 26 -3.21 -15.31 6.68
C GLY A 26 -2.84 -16.26 5.54
N GLN A 27 -3.48 -16.11 4.37
CA GLN A 27 -3.13 -16.90 3.18
C GLN A 27 -1.70 -16.60 2.70
N VAL A 28 -1.24 -15.33 2.77
CA VAL A 28 0.16 -15.00 2.48
C VAL A 28 1.11 -15.77 3.40
N ALA A 29 0.80 -15.85 4.70
CA ALA A 29 1.61 -16.62 5.64
C ALA A 29 1.63 -18.13 5.31
N GLU A 30 0.51 -18.70 4.86
CA GLU A 30 0.44 -20.08 4.38
C GLU A 30 1.36 -20.32 3.18
N TYR A 31 1.31 -19.45 2.16
CA TYR A 31 2.22 -19.52 1.00
C TYR A 31 3.70 -19.46 1.39
N GLN A 32 4.05 -18.65 2.40
CA GLN A 32 5.42 -18.56 2.90
C GLN A 32 5.82 -19.86 3.62
N GLN A 33 4.93 -20.43 4.42
CA GLN A 33 5.19 -21.70 5.12
C GLN A 33 5.37 -22.86 4.14
N GLU A 34 4.59 -22.91 3.05
CA GLU A 34 4.76 -23.92 2.01
C GLU A 34 6.12 -23.83 1.33
N GLN A 35 6.54 -22.64 0.91
CA GLN A 35 7.86 -22.43 0.31
C GLN A 35 9.01 -22.78 1.27
N LYS A 36 8.88 -22.51 2.57
CA LYS A 36 9.88 -22.91 3.58
C LYS A 36 10.00 -24.43 3.75
N LYS A 37 8.94 -25.20 3.49
CA LYS A 37 9.02 -26.68 3.53
C LYS A 37 9.91 -27.21 2.40
N GLU A 38 9.87 -26.57 1.24
CA GLU A 38 10.68 -26.93 0.08
C GLU A 38 12.11 -26.41 0.19
N ALA A 39 12.28 -25.19 0.68
CA ALA A 39 13.57 -24.54 0.85
C ALA A 39 13.64 -23.84 2.24
N PRO A 40 14.15 -24.52 3.28
CA PRO A 40 14.18 -23.97 4.64
C PRO A 40 14.93 -22.65 4.81
N ASP A 41 15.96 -22.42 3.99
CA ASP A 41 16.80 -21.22 4.04
C ASP A 41 16.32 -20.10 3.10
N VAL A 42 15.14 -20.24 2.48
CA VAL A 42 14.59 -19.22 1.57
C VAL A 42 14.28 -17.92 2.31
N SER A 43 14.80 -16.80 1.81
CA SER A 43 14.55 -15.46 2.31
C SER A 43 13.60 -14.63 1.43
N GLU A 44 13.38 -15.06 0.19
CA GLU A 44 12.49 -14.41 -0.78
C GLU A 44 11.31 -15.31 -1.13
N PHE A 45 10.09 -14.81 -0.88
CA PHE A 45 8.86 -15.56 -1.12
C PHE A 45 8.12 -15.04 -2.36
N LYS A 46 7.67 -15.96 -3.20
CA LYS A 46 6.83 -15.64 -4.36
C LYS A 46 5.38 -15.97 -4.04
N ILE A 47 4.50 -14.99 -4.21
CA ILE A 47 3.06 -15.14 -4.02
C ILE A 47 2.31 -14.53 -5.20
N PRO A 48 1.05 -14.95 -5.46
CA PRO A 48 0.23 -14.29 -6.46
C PRO A 48 0.02 -12.80 -6.14
N ALA A 49 0.25 -11.92 -7.12
CA ALA A 49 0.14 -10.47 -6.92
C ALA A 49 -1.24 -10.01 -6.41
N HIS A 50 -2.32 -10.65 -6.88
CA HIS A 50 -3.67 -10.34 -6.42
C HIS A 50 -3.86 -10.65 -4.92
N LEU A 51 -3.20 -11.69 -4.41
CA LEU A 51 -3.25 -12.05 -3.00
C LEU A 51 -2.49 -11.05 -2.13
N ALA A 52 -1.31 -10.62 -2.58
CA ALA A 52 -0.55 -9.55 -1.93
C ALA A 52 -1.39 -8.27 -1.80
N HIS A 53 -2.02 -7.85 -2.90
CA HIS A 53 -2.91 -6.68 -2.90
C HIS A 53 -4.14 -6.86 -2.01
N ALA A 54 -4.74 -8.05 -1.98
CA ALA A 54 -5.85 -8.35 -1.08
C ALA A 54 -5.45 -8.27 0.39
N CYS A 55 -4.23 -8.72 0.76
CA CYS A 55 -3.67 -8.55 2.10
C CYS A 55 -3.46 -7.06 2.45
N LEU A 56 -2.91 -6.25 1.55
CA LEU A 56 -2.77 -4.81 1.79
C LEU A 56 -4.13 -4.15 2.09
N LEU A 57 -5.17 -4.52 1.36
CA LEU A 57 -6.52 -4.00 1.54
C LEU A 57 -7.26 -4.56 2.78
N SER A 58 -6.83 -5.68 3.35
CA SER A 58 -7.46 -6.26 4.54
C SER A 58 -6.95 -5.66 5.85
N VAL A 59 -5.80 -4.95 5.83
CA VAL A 59 -5.23 -4.36 7.06
C VAL A 59 -6.14 -3.24 7.61
N PRO A 60 -6.64 -3.38 8.85
CA PRO A 60 -7.59 -2.43 9.42
C PRO A 60 -6.91 -1.09 9.72
N PHE A 61 -7.66 -0.01 9.48
CA PHE A 61 -7.21 1.36 9.78
C PHE A 61 -7.19 1.61 11.30
N ASN A 62 -6.14 2.26 11.82
CA ASN A 62 -6.05 2.65 13.22
C ASN A 62 -5.89 4.17 13.39
N LEU A 63 -7.00 4.85 13.67
CA LEU A 63 -7.03 6.32 13.80
C LEU A 63 -6.02 6.86 14.82
N ASN A 64 -5.89 6.25 16.01
CA ASN A 64 -5.01 6.76 17.05
C ASN A 64 -3.54 6.66 16.64
N SER A 65 -3.13 5.55 16.04
CA SER A 65 -1.79 5.39 15.50
C SER A 65 -1.51 6.35 14.34
N THR A 66 -2.48 6.54 13.44
CA THR A 66 -2.40 7.52 12.36
C THR A 66 -2.17 8.93 12.87
N LEU A 67 -2.97 9.40 13.83
CA LEU A 67 -2.83 10.76 14.36
C LEU A 67 -1.44 10.96 15.02
N ARG A 68 -0.97 9.98 15.78
CA ARG A 68 0.37 10.01 16.38
C ARG A 68 1.47 10.04 15.33
N LEU A 69 1.32 9.31 14.23
CA LEU A 69 2.28 9.36 13.12
C LEU A 69 2.29 10.74 12.47
N LEU A 70 1.12 11.32 12.18
CA LEU A 70 1.01 12.66 11.59
C LEU A 70 1.61 13.75 12.49
N ASP A 71 1.38 13.67 13.81
CA ASP A 71 2.02 14.58 14.78
C ASP A 71 3.55 14.45 14.74
N GLY A 72 4.07 13.22 14.73
CA GLY A 72 5.51 12.96 14.66
C GLY A 72 6.14 13.42 13.35
N LEU A 73 5.46 13.22 12.22
CA LEU A 73 5.93 13.65 10.90
C LEU A 73 5.97 15.17 10.77
N SER A 74 4.99 15.88 11.31
CA SER A 74 5.02 17.35 11.34
C SER A 74 6.31 17.85 11.98
N TYR A 75 6.63 17.35 13.18
CA TYR A 75 7.86 17.72 13.89
C TYR A 75 9.13 17.27 13.16
N PHE A 76 9.14 16.05 12.61
CA PHE A 76 10.30 15.54 11.90
C PHE A 76 10.59 16.32 10.62
N TRP A 77 9.57 16.67 9.85
CA TRP A 77 9.72 17.41 8.59
C TRP A 77 10.04 18.88 8.79
N ASP A 78 9.73 19.48 9.95
CA ASP A 78 10.19 20.84 10.29
C ASP A 78 11.72 20.96 10.35
N SER A 79 12.43 19.85 10.55
CA SER A 79 13.90 19.83 10.53
C SER A 79 14.51 19.85 9.12
N GLN A 80 13.70 19.75 8.06
CA GLN A 80 14.19 19.68 6.68
C GLN A 80 14.56 21.07 6.16
N SER A 81 15.82 21.22 5.75
CA SER A 81 16.36 22.51 5.28
C SER A 81 15.70 23.02 3.99
N THR A 82 15.16 22.12 3.17
CA THR A 82 14.47 22.43 1.92
C THR A 82 12.98 22.74 2.08
N LYS A 83 12.37 22.43 3.24
CA LYS A 83 10.92 22.54 3.46
C LYS A 83 10.37 23.94 3.13
N GLY A 84 11.08 25.00 3.54
CA GLY A 84 10.63 26.38 3.33
C GLY A 84 10.53 26.81 1.86
N TRP A 85 11.19 26.09 0.95
CA TRP A 85 11.15 26.37 -0.49
C TRP A 85 10.06 25.59 -1.23
N LEU A 86 9.52 24.52 -0.64
CA LEU A 86 8.57 23.65 -1.32
C LEU A 86 7.28 24.36 -1.77
N PRO A 87 6.66 25.26 -0.98
CA PRO A 87 5.45 25.94 -1.41
C PRO A 87 5.70 27.00 -2.49
N ASN A 88 6.92 27.54 -2.56
CA ASN A 88 7.31 28.61 -3.49
C ASN A 88 8.74 28.36 -4.01
N PRO A 89 8.92 27.38 -4.91
CA PRO A 89 10.24 26.98 -5.35
C PRO A 89 10.92 28.09 -6.17
N PRO A 90 12.26 28.14 -6.19
CA PRO A 90 13.00 29.17 -6.90
C PRO A 90 12.74 29.11 -8.41
N LYS A 91 12.92 30.26 -9.09
CA LYS A 91 12.80 30.35 -10.54
C LYS A 91 13.73 29.35 -11.23
N GLY A 92 13.18 28.52 -12.12
CA GLY A 92 13.91 27.47 -12.83
C GLY A 92 13.78 26.08 -12.22
N TYR A 93 13.04 25.93 -11.11
CA TYR A 93 12.55 24.63 -10.65
C TYR A 93 11.30 24.25 -11.43
N ASP A 94 11.40 23.21 -12.26
CA ASP A 94 10.36 22.83 -13.22
C ASP A 94 9.24 21.95 -12.64
N LEU A 95 9.34 21.57 -11.36
CA LEU A 95 8.38 20.69 -10.71
C LEU A 95 7.35 21.49 -9.90
N PRO A 96 6.11 20.99 -9.75
CA PRO A 96 5.06 21.67 -9.00
C PRO A 96 5.46 22.00 -7.56
N PRO A 97 4.97 23.13 -7.00
CA PRO A 97 5.13 23.42 -5.58
C PRO A 97 4.37 22.40 -4.73
N THR A 98 4.88 22.16 -3.53
CA THR A 98 4.28 21.26 -2.56
C THR A 98 4.12 21.93 -1.22
N ASP A 99 2.90 21.90 -0.69
CA ASP A 99 2.58 22.34 0.66
C ASP A 99 2.47 21.11 1.55
N LEU A 100 3.56 20.79 2.25
CA LEU A 100 3.65 19.62 3.13
C LEU A 100 2.67 19.73 4.31
N ASP A 101 2.51 20.93 4.88
CA ASP A 101 1.71 21.14 6.09
C ASP A 101 0.23 21.05 5.74
N ALA A 102 -0.21 21.74 4.69
CA ALA A 102 -1.58 21.61 4.19
C ALA A 102 -1.88 20.17 3.72
N GLY A 103 -0.89 19.48 3.15
CA GLY A 103 -0.98 18.07 2.78
C GLY A 103 -1.24 17.16 3.99
N LEU A 104 -0.44 17.31 5.05
CA LEU A 104 -0.63 16.56 6.30
C LEU A 104 -1.98 16.87 6.94
N ASP A 105 -2.40 18.13 6.95
CA ASP A 105 -3.69 18.54 7.48
C ASP A 105 -4.85 17.92 6.70
N LYS A 106 -4.77 17.89 5.37
CA LYS A 106 -5.77 17.22 4.52
C LYS A 106 -5.88 15.73 4.84
N ILE A 107 -4.75 15.04 5.00
CA ILE A 107 -4.70 13.63 5.41
C ILE A 107 -5.31 13.44 6.80
N ARG A 108 -4.97 14.31 7.76
CA ARG A 108 -5.55 14.32 9.11
C ARG A 108 -7.07 14.47 9.08
N GLN A 109 -7.60 15.42 8.31
CA GLN A 109 -9.04 15.64 8.21
C GLN A 109 -9.75 14.45 7.55
N LYS A 110 -9.15 13.82 6.54
CA LYS A 110 -9.67 12.59 5.94
C LYS A 110 -9.69 11.44 6.95
N ALA A 111 -8.66 11.29 7.79
CA ALA A 111 -8.63 10.31 8.87
C ALA A 111 -9.73 10.55 9.92
N LEU A 112 -9.85 11.78 10.41
CA LEU A 112 -10.84 12.17 11.44
C LEU A 112 -12.28 12.02 10.96
N SER A 113 -12.54 12.19 9.67
CA SER A 113 -13.86 12.01 9.06
C SER A 113 -14.19 10.55 8.70
N GLY A 114 -13.31 9.59 9.02
CA GLY A 114 -13.51 8.19 8.68
C GLY A 114 -13.37 7.89 7.18
N GLY A 115 -12.61 8.71 6.44
CA GLY A 115 -12.46 8.62 4.99
C GLY A 115 -11.49 7.54 4.49
N TYR A 116 -10.91 6.72 5.38
CA TYR A 116 -10.02 5.62 5.02
C TYR A 116 -10.69 4.27 5.28
N THR A 117 -10.75 3.45 4.24
CA THR A 117 -11.31 2.09 4.31
C THR A 117 -10.35 1.06 4.91
N GLY A 118 -9.07 1.41 5.06
CA GLY A 118 -8.00 0.55 5.58
C GLY A 118 -6.69 1.31 5.69
N GLU A 119 -5.71 0.71 6.36
CA GLU A 119 -4.40 1.34 6.63
C GLU A 119 -3.62 1.61 5.33
N TYR A 120 -3.71 0.70 4.35
CA TYR A 120 -3.02 0.87 3.07
C TYR A 120 -3.43 2.13 2.31
N MET A 121 -4.73 2.48 2.34
CA MET A 121 -5.22 3.69 1.67
C MET A 121 -4.72 4.98 2.33
N PHE A 122 -4.54 4.96 3.66
CA PHE A 122 -3.92 6.06 4.39
C PHE A 122 -2.45 6.21 4.01
N GLN A 123 -1.70 5.11 4.03
CA GLN A 123 -0.28 5.13 3.69
C GLN A 123 -0.01 5.50 2.24
N LEU A 124 -0.92 5.15 1.32
CA LEU A 124 -0.86 5.59 -0.08
C LEU A 124 -0.99 7.11 -0.22
N ASP A 125 -1.94 7.74 0.48
CA ASP A 125 -2.09 9.20 0.47
C ASP A 125 -0.83 9.88 1.06
N LEU A 126 -0.29 9.31 2.14
CA LEU A 126 0.93 9.81 2.77
C LEU A 126 2.15 9.67 1.87
N HIS A 127 2.30 8.53 1.20
CA HIS A 127 3.34 8.31 0.20
C HIS A 127 3.20 9.27 -0.98
N ALA A 128 1.98 9.54 -1.45
CA ALA A 128 1.75 10.50 -2.52
C ALA A 128 2.16 11.94 -2.13
N LEU A 129 1.90 12.34 -0.88
CA LEU A 129 2.36 13.63 -0.35
C LEU A 129 3.89 13.70 -0.34
N VAL A 130 4.55 12.66 0.17
CA VAL A 130 6.03 12.57 0.18
C VAL A 130 6.59 12.63 -1.24
N ALA A 131 6.03 11.88 -2.18
CA ALA A 131 6.47 11.88 -3.58
C ALA A 131 6.28 13.25 -4.27
N SER A 132 5.29 14.05 -3.85
CA SER A 132 5.08 15.40 -4.37
C SER A 132 6.19 16.39 -3.97
N VAL A 133 7.03 16.06 -2.98
CA VAL A 133 8.18 16.91 -2.62
C VAL A 133 9.24 16.91 -3.72
N HIS A 134 9.26 15.89 -4.57
CA HIS A 134 10.20 15.78 -5.67
C HIS A 134 11.67 15.87 -5.25
N ASP A 135 12.00 15.24 -4.13
CA ASP A 135 13.34 15.11 -3.57
C ASP A 135 13.59 13.64 -3.21
N ASP A 136 14.61 13.03 -3.82
CA ASP A 136 14.97 11.62 -3.61
C ASP A 136 15.44 11.34 -2.17
N HIS A 137 15.88 12.37 -1.44
CA HIS A 137 16.23 12.27 -0.02
C HIS A 137 15.03 12.50 0.91
N PHE A 138 13.88 12.92 0.36
CA PHE A 138 12.63 13.07 1.10
C PHE A 138 11.77 11.84 0.86
N TYR A 139 12.02 10.77 1.61
CA TYR A 139 11.25 9.53 1.54
C TYR A 139 10.73 9.10 2.91
N LEU A 140 9.59 8.40 2.91
CA LEU A 140 9.00 7.76 4.07
C LEU A 140 8.58 6.35 3.69
N ASN A 141 9.29 5.35 4.21
CA ASN A 141 8.97 3.95 4.00
C ASN A 141 8.01 3.47 5.08
N THR A 142 6.71 3.51 4.78
CA THR A 142 5.71 2.86 5.62
C THR A 142 5.66 1.36 5.33
N ASP A 143 5.17 0.59 6.28
CA ASP A 143 5.18 -0.87 6.24
C ASP A 143 4.35 -1.43 5.07
N LEU A 144 3.11 -0.98 4.89
CA LEU A 144 2.23 -1.52 3.83
C LEU A 144 2.61 -1.07 2.42
N ILE A 145 3.40 0.00 2.28
CA ILE A 145 3.93 0.42 0.98
C ILE A 145 5.19 -0.38 0.60
N SER A 146 5.93 -0.90 1.59
CA SER A 146 7.23 -1.54 1.38
C SER A 146 7.24 -3.07 1.54
N ILE A 147 6.21 -3.66 2.14
CA ILE A 147 6.20 -5.09 2.48
C ILE A 147 6.14 -6.03 1.26
N PHE A 148 5.57 -5.59 0.14
CA PHE A 148 5.48 -6.38 -1.09
C PHE A 148 6.18 -5.70 -2.27
N SER A 149 6.93 -6.49 -3.03
CA SER A 149 7.47 -6.09 -4.33
C SER A 149 6.65 -6.70 -5.46
N PHE A 150 6.05 -5.85 -6.30
CA PHE A 150 5.26 -6.28 -7.45
C PHE A 150 6.15 -6.35 -8.70
N ILE A 151 6.55 -7.57 -9.08
CA ILE A 151 7.50 -7.81 -10.17
C ILE A 151 6.81 -8.62 -11.28
N ARG A 152 7.07 -8.25 -12.54
CA ARG A 152 6.73 -9.05 -13.72
C ARG A 152 7.95 -9.88 -14.13
N TYR A 153 8.05 -11.12 -13.64
CA TYR A 153 9.22 -11.97 -13.90
C TYR A 153 9.32 -12.46 -15.35
N ASP A 154 8.17 -12.54 -16.03
CA ASP A 154 7.96 -13.03 -17.39
C ASP A 154 8.18 -11.95 -18.47
N VAL A 155 8.21 -10.68 -18.07
CA VAL A 155 8.47 -9.56 -18.99
C VAL A 155 9.91 -9.10 -18.81
N GLY A 156 10.64 -9.02 -19.93
CA GLY A 156 11.99 -8.49 -19.96
C GLY A 156 12.09 -7.00 -19.63
N SER A 157 13.30 -6.49 -19.41
CA SER A 157 13.51 -5.06 -19.12
C SER A 157 13.05 -4.18 -20.29
N LEU A 158 12.40 -3.06 -19.99
CA LEU A 158 12.14 -2.02 -20.99
C LEU A 158 13.46 -1.31 -21.30
N VAL A 159 13.87 -1.32 -22.56
CA VAL A 159 15.11 -0.67 -23.00
C VAL A 159 14.82 0.35 -24.10
N SER A 160 15.54 1.48 -24.03
CA SER A 160 15.51 2.52 -25.06
C SER A 160 16.77 2.35 -25.91
N LEU A 161 16.59 1.94 -27.17
CA LEU A 161 17.70 1.59 -28.05
C LEU A 161 17.64 2.41 -29.34
N SER A 162 18.75 3.08 -29.66
CA SER A 162 19.01 3.61 -31.01
C SER A 162 19.91 2.63 -31.75
N LEU A 163 19.39 2.01 -32.82
CA LEU A 163 20.14 1.01 -33.58
C LEU A 163 21.36 1.57 -34.31
N LYS A 164 21.36 2.87 -34.60
CA LYS A 164 22.43 3.56 -35.33
C LYS A 164 23.17 4.61 -34.49
N GLY A 165 22.77 4.81 -33.25
CA GLY A 165 23.32 5.84 -32.35
C GLY A 165 22.91 7.28 -32.68
N THR A 166 22.44 7.55 -33.90
CA THR A 166 21.98 8.88 -34.37
C THR A 166 20.47 8.99 -34.48
N ASP A 167 19.77 7.86 -34.60
CA ASP A 167 18.32 7.82 -34.76
C ASP A 167 17.64 8.02 -33.41
N PHE A 168 16.43 8.58 -33.41
CA PHE A 168 15.63 8.67 -32.19
C PHE A 168 15.44 7.27 -31.59
N PRO A 169 15.70 7.08 -30.30
CA PRO A 169 15.67 5.76 -29.70
C PRO A 169 14.23 5.22 -29.66
N ARG A 170 14.09 3.90 -29.85
CA ARG A 170 12.81 3.20 -29.76
C ARG A 170 12.77 2.34 -28.51
N LEU A 171 11.56 2.14 -27.99
CA LEU A 171 11.32 1.28 -26.83
C LEU A 171 11.20 -0.18 -27.27
N TYR A 172 11.90 -1.06 -26.55
CA TYR A 172 11.88 -2.50 -26.75
C TYR A 172 11.75 -3.22 -25.41
N VAL A 173 11.21 -4.43 -25.45
CA VAL A 173 11.32 -5.37 -24.33
C VAL A 173 12.53 -6.26 -24.59
N LEU A 174 13.54 -6.16 -23.74
CA LEU A 174 14.73 -7.01 -23.81
C LEU A 174 14.36 -8.42 -23.31
N GLY A 175 14.08 -9.34 -24.24
CA GLY A 175 13.72 -10.72 -23.89
C GLY A 175 14.74 -11.36 -22.96
N ARG A 176 14.27 -12.00 -21.88
CA ARG A 176 15.10 -12.91 -21.09
C ARG A 176 15.18 -14.25 -21.80
N SER A 177 16.36 -14.64 -22.27
CA SER A 177 16.65 -16.03 -22.58
C SER A 177 16.64 -16.80 -21.26
N HIS A 178 15.68 -17.71 -21.10
CA HIS A 178 15.62 -18.68 -20.00
C HIS A 178 16.70 -19.76 -20.16
#